data_AF-F3AGR8-F1
#
_entry.id   AF-F3AGR8-F1
#
_cell.length_a   1.000
_cell.length_b   1.000
_cell.length_c   1.000
_cell.angle_alpha   90.00
_cell.angle_beta   90.00
_cell.angle_gamma   90.00
#
_symmetry.space_group_name_H-M   'P 1'
#
loop_
_entity.id
_entity.type
_entity.pdbx_description
1 polymer ?
#
loop_
_entity_poly.entity_id
_entity_poly.type
_entity_poly.pdbx_seq_one_letter_code
_entity_poly.pdbx_strand_id
1 'polypeptide(L)'
;MRVNEYKELKDFIYEYESGRSIPADNLDRQKFMGIEFKYNDVYYRMCREPLDENEKVIFSDGRTGQYDVILLHCEKTGYPQSESYELIGWYADLDDVLENCMIQGRKFKDVIMDEQTEILGKD
;
A
#
# COMPACT_ATOMS: atom_id res chain seq x y z
N MET A 1 -5.22 20.81 7.62
CA MET A 1 -3.93 20.39 8.21
C MET A 1 -3.57 19.08 7.54
N ARG A 2 -2.35 18.91 7.05
CA ARG A 2 -1.92 17.67 6.38
C ARG A 2 -1.87 16.53 7.40
N VAL A 3 -2.47 15.39 7.08
CA VAL A 3 -2.46 14.16 7.88
C VAL A 3 -1.30 13.26 7.44
N ASN A 4 -1.01 13.25 6.13
CA ASN A 4 0.01 12.40 5.54
C ASN A 4 1.43 12.71 6.04
N GLU A 5 2.11 11.66 6.52
CA GLU A 5 3.47 11.73 7.06
C GLU A 5 4.56 11.85 5.98
N TYR A 6 4.30 11.37 4.77
CA TYR A 6 5.23 11.50 3.65
C TYR A 6 5.18 12.90 3.08
N LYS A 7 6.36 13.52 2.92
CA LYS A 7 6.50 14.85 2.30
C LYS A 7 6.67 14.73 0.80
N GLU A 8 7.40 13.71 0.35
CA GLU A 8 7.67 13.43 -1.05
C GLU A 8 7.49 11.94 -1.35
N LEU A 9 7.10 11.61 -2.59
CA LEU A 9 6.88 10.22 -3.01
C LEU A 9 8.14 9.35 -2.83
N LYS A 10 9.32 9.94 -3.03
CA LYS A 10 10.60 9.26 -2.84
C LYS A 10 10.78 8.76 -1.40
N ASP A 11 10.18 9.43 -0.41
CA ASP A 11 10.29 9.04 0.99
C ASP A 11 9.51 7.74 1.24
N PHE A 12 8.31 7.64 0.67
CA PHE A 12 7.51 6.42 0.66
C PHE A 12 8.24 5.27 -0.06
N ILE A 13 8.74 5.52 -1.28
CA ILE A 13 9.46 4.50 -2.06
C ILE A 13 10.68 4.02 -1.27
N TYR A 14 11.48 4.94 -0.74
CA TYR A 14 12.67 4.62 0.04
C TYR A 14 12.32 3.76 1.25
N GLU A 15 11.33 4.17 2.05
CA GLU A 15 10.95 3.43 3.24
C GLU A 15 10.40 2.05 2.88
N TYR A 16 9.50 1.98 1.90
CA TYR A 16 8.85 0.73 1.50
C TYR A 16 9.82 -0.27 0.88
N GLU A 17 10.83 0.18 0.12
CA GLU A 17 11.83 -0.69 -0.51
C GLU A 17 12.97 -1.11 0.40
N SER A 18 13.44 -0.18 1.25
CA SER A 18 14.62 -0.39 2.09
C SER A 18 14.28 -0.96 3.46
N GLY A 19 13.05 -0.75 3.95
CA GLY A 19 12.70 -1.00 5.35
C GLY A 19 13.29 0.03 6.32
N ARG A 20 13.92 1.09 5.82
CA ARG A 20 14.48 2.16 6.64
C ARG A 20 13.53 3.33 6.67
N SER A 21 13.23 3.80 7.85
CA SER A 21 12.63 5.13 8.02
C SER A 21 13.56 6.19 7.43
N ILE A 22 12.98 7.32 7.01
CA ILE A 22 13.71 8.48 6.49
C ILE A 22 14.89 8.78 7.44
N PRO A 23 16.11 9.13 6.94
CA PRO A 23 17.36 9.23 7.73
C PRO A 23 17.35 10.17 8.95
N ALA A 24 16.22 10.78 9.30
CA ALA A 24 16.02 11.52 10.53
C ALA A 24 16.10 10.65 11.80
N ASP A 25 15.78 9.34 11.75
CA ASP A 25 15.89 8.45 12.92
C ASP A 25 16.99 7.36 12.78
N ASN A 26 17.55 7.13 11.58
CA ASN A 26 18.66 6.19 11.29
C ASN A 26 18.47 4.78 11.90
N LEU A 27 17.23 4.32 12.04
CA LEU A 27 16.93 2.99 12.53
C LEU A 27 16.89 2.01 11.35
N ASP A 28 17.74 0.98 11.36
CA ASP A 28 17.56 -0.20 10.51
C ASP A 28 16.31 -0.95 11.00
N ARG A 29 15.23 -0.93 10.21
CA ARG A 29 14.05 -1.76 10.44
C ARG A 29 13.99 -2.85 9.37
N GLN A 30 13.24 -3.91 9.65
CA GLN A 30 12.93 -4.89 8.61
C GLN A 30 12.08 -4.23 7.52
N LYS A 31 12.24 -4.70 6.28
CA LYS A 31 11.35 -4.31 5.19
C LYS A 31 9.93 -4.67 5.57
N PHE A 32 9.02 -3.71 5.43
CA PHE A 32 7.63 -3.98 5.72
C PHE A 32 7.00 -4.81 4.61
N MET A 33 6.17 -5.78 4.99
CA MET A 33 5.45 -6.66 4.05
C MET A 33 4.15 -6.01 3.55
N GLY A 34 3.75 -4.91 4.14
CA GLY A 34 2.47 -4.28 3.91
C GLY A 34 2.40 -2.89 4.53
N ILE A 35 1.59 -2.04 3.90
CA ILE A 35 1.22 -0.73 4.44
C ILE A 35 -0.29 -0.60 4.42
N GLU A 36 -0.84 -0.20 5.56
CA GLU A 36 -2.25 0.09 5.74
C GLU A 36 -2.45 1.60 5.79
N PHE A 37 -3.43 2.10 5.04
CA PHE A 37 -3.71 3.52 4.95
C PHE A 37 -5.20 3.81 4.77
N LYS A 38 -5.62 4.99 5.24
CA LYS A 38 -6.97 5.51 5.06
C LYS A 38 -6.96 6.62 4.01
N TYR A 39 -7.90 6.59 3.08
CA TYR A 39 -8.13 7.67 2.12
C TYR A 39 -9.63 7.90 1.93
N ASN A 40 -10.10 9.14 2.14
CA ASN A 40 -11.53 9.51 2.12
C ASN A 40 -12.41 8.57 2.96
N ASP A 41 -12.00 8.28 4.21
CA ASP A 41 -12.67 7.37 5.15
C ASP A 41 -12.80 5.90 4.70
N VAL A 42 -12.03 5.51 3.68
CA VAL A 42 -11.93 4.13 3.21
C VAL A 42 -10.55 3.56 3.56
N TYR A 43 -10.52 2.30 3.96
CA TYR A 43 -9.33 1.61 4.44
C TYR A 43 -8.73 0.72 3.35
N TYR A 44 -7.42 0.81 3.18
CA TYR A 44 -6.69 0.09 2.15
C TYR A 44 -5.46 -0.57 2.74
N ARG A 45 -5.00 -1.61 2.05
CA ARG A 45 -3.70 -2.24 2.32
C ARG A 45 -3.01 -2.55 1.01
N MET A 46 -1.72 -2.24 0.93
CA MET A 46 -0.85 -2.70 -0.15
C MET A 46 0.14 -3.70 0.44
N CYS A 47 0.14 -4.94 -0.05
CA CYS A 47 1.06 -5.97 0.40
C CYS A 47 2.17 -6.20 -0.64
N ARG A 48 3.37 -6.44 -0.11
CA ARG A 48 4.53 -7.01 -0.79
C ARG A 48 4.49 -8.51 -0.51
N GLU A 49 4.53 -9.29 -1.59
CA GLU A 49 4.38 -10.74 -1.60
C GLU A 49 3.03 -11.19 -1.02
N PRO A 50 2.08 -11.62 -1.86
CA PRO A 50 0.79 -12.03 -1.35
C PRO A 50 0.85 -13.20 -0.39
N LEU A 51 -0.09 -13.19 0.55
CA LEU A 51 -0.22 -14.14 1.64
C LEU A 51 -0.38 -15.60 1.17
N ASP A 52 -0.89 -15.84 -0.04
CA ASP A 52 -1.03 -17.18 -0.61
C ASP A 52 -0.20 -17.35 -1.89
N GLU A 53 0.78 -18.27 -1.86
CA GLU A 53 1.59 -18.62 -3.03
C GLU A 53 0.78 -19.18 -4.19
N ASN A 54 -0.43 -19.70 -3.93
CA ASN A 54 -1.35 -20.19 -4.94
C ASN A 54 -2.11 -19.07 -5.66
N GLU A 55 -2.08 -17.83 -5.14
CA GLU A 55 -2.71 -16.65 -5.75
C GLU A 55 -1.74 -15.83 -6.62
N LYS A 56 -0.49 -16.28 -6.79
CA LYS A 56 0.49 -15.62 -7.67
C LYS A 56 -0.02 -15.61 -9.11
N VAL A 57 -0.45 -14.43 -9.56
CA VAL A 57 -0.90 -14.19 -10.94
C VAL A 57 0.31 -14.12 -11.88
N ILE A 58 0.25 -14.79 -13.03
CA ILE A 58 1.19 -14.57 -14.14
C ILE A 58 0.49 -13.70 -15.17
N PHE A 59 1.06 -12.52 -15.44
CA PHE A 59 0.53 -11.59 -16.44
C PHE A 59 0.82 -12.08 -17.85
N SER A 60 0.11 -11.54 -18.84
CA SER A 60 0.27 -11.92 -20.26
C SER A 60 1.68 -11.64 -20.82
N ASP A 61 2.43 -10.74 -20.20
CA ASP A 61 3.82 -10.43 -20.54
C ASP A 61 4.84 -11.37 -19.87
N GLY A 62 4.37 -12.31 -19.06
CA GLY A 62 5.19 -13.30 -18.34
C GLY A 62 5.72 -12.82 -16.99
N ARG A 63 5.43 -11.58 -16.56
CA ARG A 63 5.77 -11.12 -15.21
C ARG A 63 4.86 -11.78 -14.17
N THR A 64 5.38 -12.02 -12.97
CA THR A 64 4.60 -12.56 -11.84
C THR A 64 4.14 -11.41 -10.96
N GLY A 65 2.87 -11.41 -10.56
CA GLY A 65 2.33 -10.52 -9.55
C GLY A 65 3.03 -10.73 -8.21
N GLN A 66 3.67 -9.68 -7.71
CA GLN A 66 4.34 -9.67 -6.40
C GLN A 66 3.63 -8.77 -5.40
N TYR A 67 2.81 -7.84 -5.87
CA TYR A 67 2.12 -6.87 -5.03
C TYR A 67 0.61 -7.02 -5.21
N ASP A 68 -0.12 -6.93 -4.12
CA ASP A 68 -1.55 -6.74 -4.13
C ASP A 68 -1.91 -5.38 -3.52
N VAL A 69 -3.05 -4.84 -3.94
CA VAL A 69 -3.70 -3.74 -3.25
C VAL A 69 -5.13 -4.19 -2.98
N ILE A 70 -5.55 -4.07 -1.73
CA ILE A 70 -6.88 -4.49 -1.27
C ILE A 70 -7.60 -3.34 -0.58
N LEU A 71 -8.91 -3.35 -0.73
CA LEU A 71 -9.86 -2.57 0.04
C LEU A 71 -10.26 -3.38 1.28
N LEU A 72 -10.26 -2.75 2.46
CA LEU A 72 -10.69 -3.35 3.72
C LEU A 72 -12.08 -2.82 4.09
N HIS A 73 -13.04 -3.74 4.23
CA HIS A 73 -14.40 -3.41 4.69
C HIS A 73 -14.45 -3.47 6.21
N CYS A 74 -14.58 -2.31 6.83
CA CYS A 74 -14.57 -2.11 8.29
C CYS A 74 -15.81 -1.36 8.79
N GLU A 75 -16.88 -1.28 8.00
CA GLU A 75 -17.99 -0.35 8.23
C GLU A 75 -18.83 -0.69 9.47
N LYS A 76 -18.96 -1.97 9.85
CA LYS A 76 -19.74 -2.39 11.04
C LYS A 76 -18.85 -2.67 12.25
N THR A 77 -17.63 -3.15 12.03
CA THR A 77 -16.68 -3.54 13.07
C THR A 77 -15.73 -2.43 13.50
N GLY A 78 -15.44 -1.48 12.60
CA GLY A 78 -14.42 -0.46 12.78
C GLY A 78 -13.00 -1.01 12.56
N TYR A 79 -12.10 -0.16 12.06
CA TYR A 79 -10.68 -0.49 11.96
C TYR A 79 -10.08 -0.72 13.37
N PRO A 80 -9.20 -1.73 13.58
CA PRO A 80 -8.54 -2.58 12.58
C PRO A 80 -9.24 -3.90 12.25
N GLN A 81 -10.48 -4.11 12.71
CA GLN A 81 -11.19 -5.36 12.47
C GLN A 81 -11.88 -5.32 11.11
N SER A 82 -11.26 -5.82 10.05
CA SER A 82 -11.94 -5.95 8.76
C SER A 82 -12.92 -7.13 8.76
N GLU A 83 -14.13 -6.92 8.25
CA GLU A 83 -15.14 -7.97 8.02
C GLU A 83 -14.82 -8.82 6.78
N SER A 84 -14.27 -8.15 5.76
CA SER A 84 -13.91 -8.72 4.47
C SER A 84 -12.94 -7.80 3.74
N TYR A 85 -12.40 -8.26 2.63
CA TYR A 85 -11.58 -7.46 1.75
C TYR A 85 -11.99 -7.66 0.29
N GLU A 86 -11.71 -6.66 -0.54
CA GLU A 86 -11.84 -6.71 -1.99
C GLU A 86 -10.48 -6.46 -2.63
N LEU A 87 -10.07 -7.34 -3.54
CA LEU A 87 -8.87 -7.16 -4.33
C LEU A 87 -9.07 -6.05 -5.37
N ILE A 88 -8.26 -5.00 -5.28
CA ILE A 88 -8.23 -3.93 -6.28
C ILE A 88 -7.38 -4.35 -7.48
N GLY A 89 -6.23 -4.99 -7.23
CA GLY A 89 -5.42 -5.55 -8.30
C GLY A 89 -4.10 -6.13 -7.86
N TRP A 90 -3.48 -6.82 -8.82
CA TRP A 90 -2.13 -7.39 -8.74
C TRP A 90 -1.16 -6.56 -9.56
N TYR A 91 0.07 -6.45 -9.10
CA TYR A 91 1.13 -5.68 -9.77
C TYR A 91 2.45 -6.45 -9.68
N ALA A 92 3.27 -6.37 -10.74
CA ALA A 92 4.51 -7.13 -10.80
C ALA A 92 5.60 -6.52 -9.90
N ASP A 93 5.57 -5.20 -9.75
CA ASP A 93 6.53 -4.39 -9.00
C ASP A 93 5.87 -3.13 -8.43
N LEU A 94 6.61 -2.36 -7.63
CA LEU A 94 6.11 -1.14 -7.00
C LEU A 94 5.76 -0.06 -8.03
N ASP A 95 6.53 0.06 -9.11
CA ASP A 95 6.25 1.05 -10.17
C ASP A 95 4.91 0.76 -10.85
N ASP A 96 4.58 -0.51 -11.08
CA ASP A 96 3.28 -0.92 -11.57
C ASP A 96 2.15 -0.52 -10.61
N VAL A 97 2.35 -0.66 -9.29
CA VAL A 97 1.36 -0.17 -8.30
C VAL A 97 1.20 1.34 -8.45
N LEU A 98 2.30 2.09 -8.40
CA LEU A 98 2.30 3.55 -8.39
C LEU A 98 1.64 4.14 -9.65
N GLU A 99 1.87 3.53 -10.82
CA GLU A 99 1.43 4.05 -12.10
C GLU A 99 0.09 3.50 -12.59
N ASN A 100 -0.29 2.28 -12.20
CA ASN A 100 -1.44 1.58 -12.75
C ASN A 100 -2.54 1.27 -11.74
N CYS A 101 -2.25 1.23 -10.44
CA CYS A 101 -3.29 1.02 -9.43
C CYS A 101 -4.18 2.25 -9.33
N MET A 102 -5.50 2.03 -9.45
CA MET A 102 -6.51 3.07 -9.40
C MET A 102 -7.35 2.94 -8.13
N ILE A 103 -7.28 3.95 -7.26
CA ILE A 103 -8.07 4.07 -6.04
C ILE A 103 -8.99 5.28 -6.19
N GLN A 104 -10.31 5.05 -6.14
CA GLN A 104 -11.32 6.11 -6.30
C GLN A 104 -11.08 7.00 -7.55
N GLY A 105 -10.63 6.39 -8.65
CA GLY A 105 -10.36 7.09 -9.91
C GLY A 105 -9.03 7.87 -9.96
N ARG A 106 -8.16 7.73 -8.96
CA ARG A 106 -6.83 8.35 -8.90
C ARG A 106 -5.73 7.29 -8.85
N LYS A 107 -4.55 7.61 -9.39
CA LYS A 107 -3.39 6.71 -9.30
C LYS A 107 -2.96 6.53 -7.86
N PHE A 108 -2.44 5.36 -7.50
CA PHE A 108 -1.94 5.09 -6.17
C PHE A 108 -0.92 6.13 -5.71
N LYS A 109 0.03 6.52 -6.57
CA LYS A 109 1.03 7.55 -6.23
C LYS A 109 0.42 8.89 -5.83
N ASP A 110 -0.73 9.24 -6.40
CA ASP A 110 -1.45 10.48 -6.07
C ASP A 110 -2.24 10.33 -4.78
N VAL A 111 -2.75 9.13 -4.50
CA VAL A 111 -3.47 8.80 -3.28
C VAL A 111 -2.52 8.72 -2.09
N ILE A 112 -1.42 7.95 -2.17
CA ILE A 112 -0.46 7.80 -1.08
C ILE A 112 0.24 9.11 -0.72
N MET A 113 0.22 10.11 -1.61
CA MET A 113 0.77 11.46 -1.38
C MET A 113 -0.27 12.53 -1.06
N ASP A 114 -1.57 12.18 -1.11
CA ASP A 114 -2.65 13.10 -0.80
C ASP A 114 -2.57 13.56 0.65
N GLU A 115 -2.88 14.83 0.91
CA GLU A 115 -2.77 15.41 2.25
C GLU A 115 -3.70 14.76 3.27
N GLN A 116 -4.80 14.16 2.81
CA GLN A 116 -5.80 13.49 3.62
C GLN A 116 -5.50 12.01 3.85
N THR A 117 -4.50 11.45 3.17
CA THR A 117 -4.11 10.07 3.37
C THR A 117 -3.45 9.90 4.73
N GLU A 118 -3.96 8.96 5.51
CA GLU A 118 -3.46 8.63 6.84
C GLU A 118 -2.80 7.26 6.80
N ILE A 119 -1.53 7.17 7.19
CA ILE A 119 -0.86 5.87 7.34
C ILE A 119 -1.24 5.29 8.70
N LEU A 120 -1.83 4.10 8.69
CA LEU A 120 -2.40 3.46 9.88
C LEU A 120 -1.47 2.42 10.49
N GLY A 121 -0.75 1.69 9.64
CA GLY A 121 0.08 0.57 10.06
C GLY A 121 1.07 0.14 8.99
N LYS A 122 2.17 -0.45 9.44
CA LYS A 122 3.24 -1.08 8.66
C LYS A 122 3.66 -2.33 9.43
N ASP A 123 3.87 -3.47 8.77
CA ASP A 123 4.16 -4.76 9.41
C ASP A 123 5.62 -5.23 9.26
#